data_AF-A0A346AWR7-F1
#
_entry.id   AF-A0A346AWR7-F1
#
_cell.length_a   1.000
_cell.length_b   1.000
_cell.length_c   1.000
_cell.angle_alpha   90.00
_cell.angle_beta   90.00
_cell.angle_gamma   90.00
#
_symmetry.space_group_name_H-M   'P 1'
#
loop_
_entity.id
_entity.type
_entity.pdbx_description
1 polymer ?
#
loop_
_entity_poly.entity_id
_entity_poly.type
_entity_poly.pdbx_seq_one_letter_code
_entity_poly.pdbx_strand_id
1 'polypeptide(L)'
;MKKRSVLVGLLVLCMLILGGCGEKEKFDKAHAEVMQLMKQAVAVKAENVKVRTNKDFTYNAEDLQKQDEAISAAEQKNQEIMDQVNAKLKEMEEYAESDSSLAPQLESIKTAVEQREKQWQQGIAERKSIANMLKQAVPAGPPSNPWKDVSKFKDQ
;
A
#
# COMPACT_ATOMS: atom_id res chain seq x y z
N MET A 1 24.91 13.23 11.51
CA MET A 1 24.14 12.30 12.37
C MET A 1 22.68 12.31 11.97
N LYS A 2 22.19 11.29 11.25
CA LYS A 2 20.75 11.07 11.03
C LYS A 2 20.46 9.57 11.15
N LYS A 3 20.50 9.09 12.40
CA LYS A 3 19.98 7.79 12.80
C LYS A 3 18.46 7.90 12.88
N ARG A 4 17.73 7.64 11.79
CA ARG A 4 16.25 7.59 11.80
C ARG A 4 15.63 6.49 10.93
N SER A 5 16.40 5.50 10.48
CA SER A 5 15.86 4.47 9.57
C SER A 5 15.95 3.03 10.11
N VAL A 6 16.06 2.81 11.43
CA VAL A 6 16.20 1.45 12.00
C VAL A 6 15.16 1.16 13.09
N LEU A 7 13.91 1.61 12.93
CA LEU A 7 12.91 1.47 14.00
C LEU A 7 11.54 0.95 13.55
N VAL A 8 11.51 0.18 12.46
CA VAL A 8 10.28 -0.54 12.03
C VAL A 8 10.46 -2.07 11.99
N GLY A 9 11.69 -2.59 12.10
CA GLY A 9 11.95 -4.03 11.98
C GLY A 9 12.17 -4.83 13.27
N LEU A 10 11.97 -4.25 14.46
CA LEU A 10 12.44 -4.84 15.73
C LEU A 10 11.36 -5.05 16.81
N LEU A 11 10.13 -5.42 16.42
CA LEU A 11 9.04 -5.67 17.38
C LEU A 11 8.46 -7.09 17.35
N VAL A 12 9.10 -8.03 16.65
CA VAL A 12 8.63 -9.44 16.55
C VAL A 12 9.47 -10.42 17.38
N LEU A 13 10.57 -10.02 18.01
CA LEU A 13 11.56 -10.96 18.58
C LEU A 13 11.41 -11.31 20.08
N CYS A 14 10.31 -11.01 20.77
CA CYS A 14 10.24 -11.15 22.24
C CYS A 14 9.16 -12.08 22.83
N MET A 15 8.72 -13.13 22.14
CA MET A 15 7.77 -14.09 22.74
C MET A 15 8.18 -15.57 22.64
N LEU A 16 9.47 -15.89 22.73
CA LEU A 16 9.93 -17.28 22.81
C LEU A 16 10.29 -17.68 24.24
N ILE A 17 9.34 -17.66 25.17
CA ILE A 17 9.43 -18.47 26.38
C ILE A 17 8.01 -18.84 26.81
N LEU A 18 7.66 -20.13 26.71
CA LEU A 18 7.09 -20.95 27.77
C LEU A 18 6.74 -22.32 27.17
N GLY A 19 7.43 -23.36 27.65
CA GLY A 19 7.18 -24.73 27.26
C GLY A 19 5.83 -25.21 27.80
N GLY A 20 5.06 -25.86 26.92
CA GLY A 20 3.79 -26.51 27.22
C GLY A 20 2.60 -25.99 26.42
N CYS A 21 2.69 -25.87 25.08
CA CYS A 21 1.58 -25.36 24.26
C CYS A 21 1.02 -26.44 23.35
N GLY A 22 -0.23 -26.85 23.57
CA GLY A 22 -0.97 -27.66 22.58
C GLY A 22 -1.11 -26.92 21.25
N GLU A 23 -1.46 -27.64 20.18
CA GLU A 23 -1.63 -27.07 18.82
C GLU A 23 -2.57 -25.86 18.82
N LYS A 24 -3.62 -25.89 19.64
CA LYS A 24 -4.53 -24.77 19.83
C LYS A 24 -3.83 -23.48 20.32
N GLU A 25 -2.92 -23.57 21.29
CA GLU A 25 -2.25 -22.38 21.82
C GLU A 25 -1.24 -21.79 20.84
N LYS A 26 -0.54 -22.65 20.08
CA LYS A 26 0.33 -22.20 18.98
C LYS A 26 -0.49 -21.51 17.88
N PHE A 27 -1.64 -22.08 17.54
CA PHE A 27 -2.58 -21.50 16.59
C PHE A 27 -3.11 -20.15 17.05
N ASP A 28 -3.55 -20.04 18.31
CA ASP A 28 -4.08 -18.78 18.86
C ASP A 28 -2.99 -17.69 18.91
N LYS A 29 -1.73 -18.05 19.18
CA LYS A 29 -0.59 -17.12 19.10
C LYS A 29 -0.32 -16.67 17.66
N ALA A 30 -0.24 -17.60 16.71
CA ALA A 30 -0.05 -17.27 15.30
C ALA A 30 -1.19 -16.39 14.76
N HIS A 31 -2.43 -16.66 15.17
CA HIS A 31 -3.58 -15.81 14.88
C HIS A 31 -3.41 -14.39 15.44
N ALA A 32 -2.94 -14.24 16.67
CA ALA A 32 -2.68 -12.91 17.24
C ALA A 32 -1.61 -12.13 16.45
N GLU A 33 -0.56 -12.82 16.00
CA GLU A 33 0.48 -12.25 15.13
C GLU A 33 -0.09 -11.83 13.77
N VAL A 34 -0.94 -12.66 13.13
CA VAL A 34 -1.68 -12.29 11.91
C VAL A 34 -2.52 -11.04 12.15
N MET A 35 -3.28 -10.96 13.25
CA MET A 35 -4.10 -9.79 13.56
C MET A 35 -3.26 -8.52 13.78
N GLN A 36 -2.07 -8.65 14.36
CA GLN A 36 -1.15 -7.53 14.50
C GLN A 36 -0.58 -7.08 13.15
N LEU A 37 -0.20 -8.00 12.27
CA LEU A 37 0.25 -7.70 10.91
C LEU A 37 -0.87 -7.04 10.10
N MET A 38 -2.11 -7.53 10.22
CA MET A 38 -3.27 -6.95 9.56
C MET A 38 -3.55 -5.52 10.02
N LYS A 39 -3.36 -5.21 11.32
CA LYS A 39 -3.42 -3.82 11.81
C LYS A 39 -2.34 -2.93 11.17
N GLN A 40 -1.13 -3.46 10.99
CA GLN A 40 -0.06 -2.74 10.30
C GLN A 40 -0.41 -2.51 8.82
N ALA A 41 -0.98 -3.52 8.15
CA ALA A 41 -1.44 -3.43 6.76
C ALA A 41 -2.52 -2.35 6.62
N VAL A 42 -3.51 -2.28 7.51
CA VAL A 42 -4.55 -1.23 7.51
C VAL A 42 -3.96 0.18 7.69
N ALA A 43 -2.84 0.30 8.40
CA ALA A 43 -2.13 1.56 8.54
C ALA A 43 -1.34 1.97 7.28
N VAL A 44 -1.12 1.07 6.32
CA VAL A 44 -0.49 1.39 5.04
C VAL A 44 -1.47 2.18 4.18
N LYS A 45 -1.21 3.48 4.06
CA LYS A 45 -1.94 4.39 3.18
C LYS A 45 -0.93 5.06 2.26
N ALA A 46 -1.27 5.17 0.97
CA ALA A 46 -0.58 6.10 0.09
C ALA A 46 -0.87 7.53 0.59
N GLU A 47 0.19 8.32 0.79
CA GLU A 47 0.03 9.71 1.22
C GLU A 47 -0.82 10.49 0.21
N ASN A 48 -1.70 11.35 0.73
CA ASN A 48 -2.50 12.23 -0.12
C ASN A 48 -1.62 13.40 -0.58
N VAL A 49 -0.93 13.21 -1.70
CA VAL A 49 -0.15 14.28 -2.34
C VAL A 49 -1.12 15.27 -2.97
N LYS A 50 -1.18 16.50 -2.44
CA LYS A 50 -1.98 17.58 -3.02
C LYS A 50 -1.30 18.07 -4.30
N VAL A 51 -1.80 17.62 -5.45
CA VAL A 51 -1.37 18.16 -6.75
C VAL A 51 -1.86 19.61 -6.83
N ARG A 52 -0.93 20.56 -6.95
CA ARG A 52 -1.29 21.97 -7.05
C ARG A 52 -2.10 22.22 -8.32
N THR A 53 -3.10 23.10 -8.27
CA THR A 53 -3.73 23.62 -9.48
C THR A 53 -3.13 25.00 -9.76
N ASN A 54 -2.33 25.12 -10.81
CA ASN A 54 -1.75 26.38 -11.24
C ASN A 54 -2.47 26.91 -12.48
N LYS A 55 -2.72 28.23 -12.47
CA LYS A 55 -3.46 28.97 -13.50
C LYS A 55 -2.74 29.00 -14.85
N ASP A 56 -1.45 28.69 -14.85
CA ASP A 56 -0.56 28.88 -16.00
C ASP A 56 -0.38 27.59 -16.80
N PHE A 57 -1.11 26.52 -16.44
CA PHE A 57 -1.01 25.16 -17.02
C PHE A 57 0.41 24.57 -17.04
N THR A 58 1.34 25.17 -16.29
CA THR A 58 2.67 24.61 -16.08
C THR A 58 2.55 23.36 -15.23
N TYR A 59 3.26 22.31 -15.58
CA TYR A 59 3.05 21.00 -14.97
C TYR A 59 3.70 20.93 -13.58
N ASN A 60 3.02 20.41 -12.56
CA ASN A 60 3.67 20.03 -11.30
C ASN A 60 4.26 18.63 -11.42
N ALA A 61 5.20 18.43 -12.35
CA ALA A 61 5.86 17.15 -12.60
C ALA A 61 6.30 16.46 -11.33
N GLU A 62 6.88 17.27 -10.45
CA GLU A 62 7.36 16.86 -9.16
C GLU A 62 6.24 16.39 -8.23
N ASP A 63 5.06 17.02 -8.25
CA ASP A 63 3.93 16.63 -7.39
C ASP A 63 3.32 15.30 -7.89
N LEU A 64 3.25 15.08 -9.20
CA LEU A 64 2.75 13.83 -9.79
C LEU A 64 3.75 12.68 -9.66
N GLN A 65 5.05 12.97 -9.78
CA GLN A 65 6.11 12.01 -9.49
C GLN A 65 6.07 11.60 -8.01
N LYS A 66 5.93 12.56 -7.08
CA LYS A 66 5.76 12.26 -5.64
C LYS A 66 4.51 11.43 -5.37
N GLN A 67 3.43 11.64 -6.12
CA GLN A 67 2.23 10.82 -6.01
C GLN A 67 2.47 9.38 -6.47
N ASP A 68 3.16 9.18 -7.60
CA ASP A 68 3.54 7.84 -8.08
C ASP A 68 4.47 7.11 -7.09
N GLU A 69 5.49 7.82 -6.57
CA GLU A 69 6.41 7.30 -5.56
C GLU A 69 5.67 6.91 -4.27
N ALA A 70 4.73 7.73 -3.81
CA ALA A 70 3.92 7.43 -2.63
C ALA A 70 3.01 6.21 -2.82
N ILE A 71 2.44 6.03 -4.02
CA ILE A 71 1.65 4.84 -4.36
C ILE A 71 2.57 3.62 -4.38
N SER A 72 3.71 3.67 -5.07
CA SER A 72 4.65 2.56 -5.19
C SER A 72 5.22 2.14 -3.83
N ALA A 73 5.58 3.10 -2.96
CA ALA A 73 6.04 2.82 -1.62
C ALA A 73 4.97 2.16 -0.74
N ALA A 74 3.71 2.57 -0.89
CA ALA A 74 2.58 1.92 -0.20
C ALA A 74 2.37 0.49 -0.71
N GLU A 75 2.52 0.25 -2.01
CA GLU A 75 2.45 -1.09 -2.61
C GLU A 75 3.52 -2.02 -2.08
N GLN A 76 4.78 -1.57 -2.09
CA GLN A 76 5.88 -2.37 -1.57
C GLN A 76 5.67 -2.71 -0.08
N LYS A 77 5.30 -1.72 0.74
CA LYS A 77 5.06 -1.95 2.16
C LYS A 77 3.88 -2.89 2.43
N ASN A 78 2.80 -2.79 1.65
CA ASN A 78 1.68 -3.71 1.78
C ASN A 78 2.09 -5.14 1.41
N GLN A 79 2.85 -5.30 0.31
CA GLN A 79 3.36 -6.61 -0.11
C GLN A 79 4.23 -7.26 0.97
N GLU A 80 5.19 -6.51 1.53
CA GLU A 80 6.08 -7.01 2.60
C GLU A 80 5.31 -7.47 3.85
N ILE A 81 4.19 -6.81 4.18
CA ILE A 81 3.33 -7.23 5.29
C ILE A 81 2.52 -8.47 4.91
N MET A 82 1.97 -8.52 3.69
CA MET A 82 1.17 -9.66 3.22
C MET A 82 2.01 -10.93 3.08
N ASP A 83 3.28 -10.82 2.70
CA ASP A 83 4.21 -11.96 2.68
C ASP A 83 4.40 -12.54 4.09
N GLN A 84 4.50 -11.68 5.12
CA GLN A 84 4.57 -12.12 6.52
C GLN A 84 3.23 -12.73 6.99
N VAL A 85 2.10 -12.16 6.61
CA VAL A 85 0.77 -12.73 6.91
C VAL A 85 0.65 -14.12 6.30
N ASN A 86 1.02 -14.30 5.03
CA ASN A 86 0.95 -15.58 4.34
C ASN A 86 1.87 -16.63 4.97
N ALA A 87 3.06 -16.24 5.40
CA ALA A 87 3.95 -17.13 6.16
C ALA A 87 3.30 -17.61 7.46
N LYS A 88 2.64 -16.70 8.20
CA LYS A 88 1.92 -17.04 9.44
C LYS A 88 0.68 -17.89 9.21
N LEU A 89 -0.08 -17.63 8.15
CA LEU A 89 -1.21 -18.47 7.77
C LEU A 89 -0.76 -19.90 7.44
N LYS A 90 0.42 -20.06 6.84
CA LYS A 90 1.02 -21.37 6.60
C LYS A 90 1.42 -22.10 7.89
N GLU A 91 1.99 -21.40 8.87
CA GLU A 91 2.22 -21.97 10.21
C GLU A 91 0.88 -22.45 10.84
N MET A 92 -0.19 -21.69 10.66
CA MET A 92 -1.51 -22.05 11.16
C MET A 92 -2.15 -23.24 10.41
N GLU A 93 -1.82 -23.43 9.13
CA GLU A 93 -2.21 -24.63 8.37
C GLU A 93 -1.62 -25.89 9.00
N GLU A 94 -0.32 -25.88 9.33
CA GLU A 94 0.36 -27.03 9.96
C GLU A 94 -0.29 -27.42 11.30
N TYR A 95 -0.73 -26.44 12.08
CA TYR A 95 -1.46 -26.66 13.33
C TYR A 95 -2.88 -27.20 13.09
N ALA A 96 -3.59 -26.69 12.08
CA ALA A 96 -4.93 -27.15 11.72
C ALA A 96 -4.95 -28.54 11.06
N GLU A 97 -3.86 -28.96 10.42
CA GLU A 97 -3.65 -30.33 9.96
C GLU A 97 -3.49 -31.30 11.15
N SER A 98 -2.85 -30.84 12.22
CA SER A 98 -2.63 -31.61 13.44
C SER A 98 -3.87 -31.66 14.34
N ASP A 99 -4.69 -30.60 14.35
CA ASP A 99 -5.97 -30.51 15.04
C ASP A 99 -7.05 -29.94 14.11
N SER A 100 -7.87 -30.84 13.55
CA SER A 100 -8.91 -30.48 12.57
C SER A 100 -10.02 -29.58 13.12
N SER A 101 -10.13 -29.45 14.44
CA SER A 101 -11.09 -28.51 15.05
C SER A 101 -10.72 -27.04 14.79
N LEU A 102 -9.47 -26.76 14.40
CA LEU A 102 -8.96 -25.42 14.09
C LEU A 102 -9.22 -25.00 12.63
N ALA A 103 -9.51 -25.94 11.73
CA ALA A 103 -9.69 -25.66 10.30
C ALA A 103 -10.80 -24.62 9.99
N PRO A 104 -11.98 -24.65 10.65
CA PRO A 104 -13.00 -23.62 10.42
C PRO A 104 -12.54 -22.21 10.80
N GLN A 105 -11.75 -22.09 11.87
CA GLN A 105 -11.22 -20.81 12.32
C GLN A 105 -10.15 -20.30 11.34
N LEU A 106 -9.27 -21.17 10.86
CA LEU A 106 -8.26 -20.83 9.84
C LEU A 106 -8.91 -20.29 8.56
N GLU A 107 -9.98 -20.95 8.09
CA GLU A 107 -10.70 -20.53 6.88
C GLU A 107 -11.34 -19.15 7.04
N SER A 108 -11.90 -18.88 8.22
CA SER A 108 -12.45 -17.55 8.53
C SER A 108 -11.36 -16.46 8.50
N ILE A 109 -10.16 -16.77 9.01
CA ILE A 109 -9.04 -15.83 9.03
C ILE A 109 -8.53 -15.58 7.61
N LYS A 110 -8.33 -16.62 6.80
CA LYS A 110 -7.93 -16.50 5.39
C LYS A 110 -8.92 -15.64 4.60
N THR A 111 -10.22 -15.90 4.76
CA THR A 111 -11.28 -15.11 4.11
C THR A 111 -11.20 -13.63 4.49
N ALA A 112 -11.00 -13.32 5.77
CA ALA A 112 -10.88 -11.93 6.23
C ALA A 112 -9.63 -11.23 5.67
N VAL A 113 -8.50 -11.95 5.61
CA VAL A 113 -7.24 -11.47 5.01
C VAL A 113 -7.44 -11.16 3.53
N GLU A 114 -8.02 -12.08 2.77
CA GLU A 114 -8.31 -11.89 1.35
C GLU A 114 -9.27 -10.74 1.09
N GLN A 115 -10.34 -10.62 1.87
CA GLN A 115 -11.32 -9.56 1.72
C GLN A 115 -10.68 -8.18 1.92
N ARG A 116 -9.84 -8.04 2.96
CA ARG A 116 -9.11 -6.80 3.21
C ARG A 116 -8.15 -6.49 2.07
N GLU A 117 -7.41 -7.47 1.56
CA GLU A 117 -6.47 -7.25 0.46
C GLU A 117 -7.18 -6.80 -0.81
N LYS A 118 -8.34 -7.41 -1.14
CA LYS A 118 -9.19 -6.96 -2.25
C LYS A 118 -9.62 -5.49 -2.09
N GLN A 119 -10.08 -5.09 -0.90
CA GLN A 119 -10.46 -3.69 -0.63
C GLN A 119 -9.28 -2.73 -0.77
N TRP A 120 -8.10 -3.13 -0.29
CA TRP A 120 -6.90 -2.31 -0.37
C TRP A 120 -6.44 -2.12 -1.83
N GLN A 121 -6.43 -3.20 -2.62
CA GLN A 121 -6.11 -3.16 -4.06
C GLN A 121 -7.07 -2.26 -4.84
N GLN A 122 -8.37 -2.30 -4.53
CA GLN A 122 -9.35 -1.39 -5.12
C GLN A 122 -9.01 0.09 -4.83
N GLY A 123 -8.69 0.41 -3.57
CA GLY A 123 -8.31 1.78 -3.19
C GLY A 123 -7.01 2.25 -3.86
N ILE A 124 -6.04 1.37 -4.10
CA ILE A 124 -4.83 1.70 -4.87
C ILE A 124 -5.15 1.90 -6.36
N ALA A 125 -5.98 1.03 -6.95
CA ALA A 125 -6.40 1.16 -8.34
C ALA A 125 -7.12 2.48 -8.61
N GLU A 126 -8.02 2.91 -7.71
CA GLU A 126 -8.68 4.22 -7.76
C GLU A 126 -7.66 5.37 -7.74
N ARG A 127 -6.66 5.30 -6.86
CA ARG A 127 -5.59 6.33 -6.78
C ARG A 127 -4.76 6.39 -8.05
N LYS A 128 -4.39 5.24 -8.62
CA LYS A 128 -3.68 5.16 -9.89
C LYS A 128 -4.50 5.74 -11.04
N SER A 129 -5.81 5.47 -11.07
CA SER A 129 -6.73 6.05 -12.05
C SER A 129 -6.78 7.58 -11.96
N ILE A 130 -6.89 8.13 -10.75
CA ILE A 130 -6.86 9.59 -10.52
C ILE A 130 -5.53 10.18 -10.98
N ALA A 131 -4.40 9.57 -10.61
CA ALA A 131 -3.08 10.03 -11.04
C ALA A 131 -2.95 10.03 -12.58
N ASN A 132 -3.48 9.00 -13.25
CA ASN A 132 -3.49 8.92 -14.71
C ASN A 132 -4.38 9.99 -15.36
N MET A 133 -5.59 10.22 -14.82
CA MET A 133 -6.46 11.31 -15.29
C MET A 133 -5.79 12.67 -15.15
N LEU A 134 -5.09 12.92 -14.03
CA LEU A 134 -4.35 14.17 -13.83
C LEU A 134 -3.20 14.33 -14.82
N LYS A 135 -2.53 13.24 -15.22
CA LYS A 135 -1.50 13.25 -16.27
C LYS A 135 -2.10 13.55 -17.65
N GLN A 136 -3.26 12.98 -17.97
CA GLN A 136 -3.94 13.17 -19.26
C GLN A 136 -4.61 14.54 -19.41
N ALA A 137 -5.07 15.13 -18.32
CA ALA A 137 -5.65 16.47 -18.32
C ALA A 137 -4.62 17.59 -18.56
N VAL A 138 -3.32 17.25 -18.63
CA VAL A 138 -2.24 18.19 -18.95
C VAL A 138 -2.26 18.47 -20.46
N PRO A 139 -2.50 19.72 -20.91
CA PRO A 139 -2.36 20.04 -22.33
C PRO A 139 -0.91 19.84 -22.77
N ALA A 140 -0.70 19.40 -24.02
CA ALA A 140 0.61 19.06 -24.61
C ALA A 140 1.59 20.25 -24.77
N GLY A 141 1.35 21.38 -24.09
CA GLY A 141 2.12 22.61 -24.15
C GLY A 141 1.26 23.80 -23.76
N PRO A 142 1.86 24.98 -23.55
CA PRO A 142 1.09 26.21 -23.48
C PRO A 142 0.22 26.32 -24.75
N PRO A 143 -1.03 26.82 -24.65
CA PRO A 143 -1.82 27.09 -25.85
C PRO A 143 -0.97 27.92 -26.81
N SER A 144 -0.98 27.56 -28.10
CA SER A 144 -0.24 28.29 -29.12
C SER A 144 -0.55 29.78 -28.96
N ASN A 145 0.50 30.61 -28.81
CA ASN A 145 0.29 32.05 -28.66
C ASN A 145 -0.42 32.56 -29.92
N PRO A 146 -1.70 32.99 -29.84
CA PRO A 146 -2.46 33.41 -31.02
C PRO A 146 -1.89 34.69 -31.64
N TRP A 147 -1.04 35.42 -30.90
CA TRP A 147 -0.38 36.63 -31.36
C TRP A 147 0.93 36.37 -32.13
N LYS A 148 1.42 35.12 -32.17
CA LYS A 148 2.67 34.76 -32.86
C LYS A 148 2.55 34.84 -34.39
N ASP A 149 1.33 34.77 -34.92
CA ASP A 149 1.05 34.97 -36.36
C ASP A 149 0.70 36.43 -36.70
N VAL A 150 0.31 37.24 -35.72
CA VAL A 150 -0.06 38.65 -35.94
C VAL A 150 1.18 39.52 -36.23
N SER A 151 2.36 39.10 -35.78
CA SER A 151 3.63 39.75 -36.14
C SER A 151 4.03 39.58 -37.60
N LYS A 152 3.37 38.71 -38.38
CA LYS A 152 3.63 38.54 -39.82
C LYS A 152 2.84 39.52 -40.70
N PHE A 153 1.89 40.26 -40.13
CA PHE A 153 1.04 41.22 -40.85
C PHE A 153 1.52 42.67 -40.71
N LYS A 154 2.68 42.91 -40.08
CA LYS A 154 3.17 44.27 -39.83
C LYS A 154 4.02 44.85 -40.97
N ASP A 155 4.33 44.06 -41.99
CA ASP A 155 5.17 44.43 -43.14
C ASP A 155 4.46 44.24 -44.51
N GLN A 156 3.14 44.41 -44.59
CA GLN A 156 2.40 44.53 -45.87
C GLN A 156 1.82 45.92 -46.06
#